data_AF-A0A6A6M2I0-F1
#
_entry.id   AF-A0A6A6M2I0-F1
#
_cell.length_a   1.000
_cell.length_b   1.000
_cell.length_c   1.000
_cell.angle_alpha   90.00
_cell.angle_beta   90.00
_cell.angle_gamma   90.00
#
_symmetry.space_group_name_H-M   'P 1'
#
loop_
_entity.id
_entity.type
_entity.pdbx_description
1 polymer ?
#
loop_
_entity_poly.entity_id
_entity_poly.type
_entity_poly.pdbx_seq_one_letter_code
_entity_poly.pdbx_strand_id
1 'polypeptide(L)'
;MSIGSEGASSENFTTMSREFNALVLAGSAIGTSMNNNNISSDHNNSEDVNGNNLLARIGEDDVPEETNPLAIVPDSNPLAPDPSSSSRGLGTIRWVAEVCGGGGVEVTVQRVKKEEVETKITAWQNAKIAKLNNRFKREDAIINGWESEQVQKSTSWMKKVERKLEEKRARALEKMQNEIAKAHRKAEERRASAEAKRGTKVARVLEIANLMRAVGRAPAKRSFF
;
A
#
# COMPACT_ATOMS: atom_id res chain seq x y z
N MET A 1 -50.09 29.86 -24.08
CA MET A 1 -48.97 28.93 -24.32
C MET A 1 -48.16 28.89 -23.04
N SER A 2 -48.16 27.74 -22.38
CA SER A 2 -47.37 27.48 -21.17
C SER A 2 -45.95 27.10 -21.57
N ILE A 3 -44.95 27.58 -20.84
CA ILE A 3 -43.71 26.84 -20.62
C ILE A 3 -43.29 27.04 -19.16
N GLY A 4 -43.13 25.92 -18.46
CA GLY A 4 -42.59 25.84 -17.11
C GLY A 4 -41.07 25.81 -17.14
N SER A 5 -40.46 26.26 -16.05
CA SER A 5 -39.04 26.04 -15.78
C SER A 5 -38.77 26.14 -14.28
N GLU A 6 -39.14 25.09 -13.54
CA GLU A 6 -38.57 24.77 -12.23
C GLU A 6 -38.56 23.24 -12.08
N GLY A 7 -37.39 22.64 -11.91
CA GLY A 7 -37.26 21.20 -11.66
C GLY A 7 -35.92 20.62 -12.05
N ALA A 8 -34.82 21.06 -11.42
CA ALA A 8 -33.47 20.54 -11.67
C ALA A 8 -32.74 20.09 -10.39
N SER A 9 -33.42 19.44 -9.45
CA SER A 9 -32.74 18.96 -8.22
C SER A 9 -33.18 17.60 -7.66
N SER A 10 -34.22 16.94 -8.20
CA SER A 10 -34.71 15.65 -7.66
C SER A 10 -34.31 14.40 -8.47
N GLU A 11 -33.68 14.55 -9.64
CA GLU A 11 -33.36 13.43 -10.52
C GLU A 11 -32.08 12.68 -10.13
N ASN A 12 -31.16 13.32 -9.40
CA ASN A 12 -29.84 12.75 -9.11
C ASN A 12 -29.87 11.62 -8.06
N PHE A 13 -30.74 11.73 -7.04
CA PHE A 13 -30.87 10.68 -6.02
C PHE A 13 -31.65 9.45 -6.51
N THR A 14 -32.63 9.68 -7.39
CA THR A 14 -33.44 8.61 -7.98
C THR A 14 -32.63 7.80 -9.01
N THR A 15 -31.75 8.46 -9.75
CA THR A 15 -30.89 7.82 -10.75
C THR A 15 -29.86 6.89 -10.08
N MET A 16 -29.17 7.34 -9.02
CA MET A 16 -28.25 6.47 -8.25
C MET A 16 -28.90 5.23 -7.65
N SER A 17 -30.13 5.34 -7.14
CA SER A 17 -30.87 4.17 -6.63
C SER A 17 -31.32 3.23 -7.76
N ARG A 18 -31.68 3.79 -8.92
CA ARG A 18 -32.18 3.03 -10.07
C ARG A 18 -31.06 2.25 -10.76
N GLU A 19 -29.88 2.84 -10.91
CA GLU A 19 -28.71 2.17 -11.48
C GLU A 19 -28.07 1.16 -10.52
N PHE A 20 -28.10 1.42 -9.21
CA PHE A 20 -27.71 0.41 -8.22
C PHE A 20 -28.64 -0.81 -8.23
N ASN A 21 -29.97 -0.59 -8.23
CA ASN A 21 -30.94 -1.69 -8.32
C ASN A 21 -30.79 -2.48 -9.62
N ALA A 22 -30.54 -1.80 -10.75
CA ALA A 22 -30.27 -2.45 -12.03
C ALA A 22 -29.00 -3.33 -11.98
N LEU A 23 -27.95 -2.86 -11.31
CA LEU A 23 -26.71 -3.62 -11.14
C LEU A 23 -26.90 -4.86 -10.27
N VAL A 24 -27.66 -4.77 -9.18
CA VAL A 24 -28.00 -5.91 -8.30
C VAL A 24 -28.84 -6.94 -9.04
N LEU A 25 -29.86 -6.50 -9.79
CA LEU A 25 -30.68 -7.38 -10.63
C LEU A 25 -29.86 -8.06 -11.74
N ALA A 26 -28.94 -7.33 -12.38
CA ALA A 26 -28.06 -7.88 -13.42
C ALA A 26 -27.03 -8.87 -12.86
N GLY A 27 -26.44 -8.58 -11.70
CA GLY A 27 -25.52 -9.49 -11.02
C GLY A 27 -26.19 -10.82 -10.62
N SER A 28 -27.48 -10.78 -10.29
CA SER A 28 -28.27 -11.96 -9.94
C SER A 28 -28.55 -12.89 -11.13
N ALA A 29 -28.54 -12.38 -12.37
CA ALA A 29 -28.77 -13.16 -13.58
C ALA A 29 -27.52 -13.88 -14.13
N ILE A 30 -26.33 -13.52 -13.65
CA ILE A 30 -25.04 -14.09 -14.12
C ILE A 30 -24.77 -15.48 -13.51
N GLY A 31 -25.49 -15.87 -12.44
CA GLY A 31 -25.27 -17.13 -11.72
C GLY A 31 -25.95 -18.38 -12.30
N THR A 32 -26.91 -18.27 -13.21
CA THR A 32 -27.84 -19.38 -13.52
C THR A 32 -27.75 -19.91 -14.96
N SER A 33 -26.72 -19.55 -15.73
CA SER A 33 -26.65 -19.91 -17.15
C SER A 33 -25.29 -20.43 -17.63
N MET A 34 -24.54 -21.14 -16.78
CA MET A 34 -23.48 -22.06 -17.24
C MET A 34 -23.36 -23.25 -16.28
N ASN A 35 -24.28 -24.20 -16.38
CA ASN A 35 -24.02 -25.56 -15.93
C ASN A 35 -24.75 -26.56 -16.81
N ASN A 36 -24.13 -26.89 -17.94
CA ASN A 36 -24.46 -28.11 -18.65
C ASN A 36 -23.20 -28.63 -19.35
N ASN A 37 -22.53 -29.58 -18.71
CA ASN A 37 -21.83 -30.72 -19.32
C ASN A 37 -21.20 -31.61 -18.23
N ASN A 38 -21.96 -32.62 -17.84
CA ASN A 38 -21.57 -34.02 -17.59
C ASN A 38 -20.12 -34.32 -17.15
N ILE A 39 -19.94 -34.74 -15.89
CA ILE A 39 -19.05 -35.86 -15.58
C ILE A 39 -19.64 -36.71 -14.44
N SER A 40 -19.91 -37.97 -14.76
CA SER A 40 -20.30 -39.02 -13.85
C SER A 40 -19.13 -39.49 -12.99
N SER A 41 -19.49 -40.06 -11.84
CA SER A 41 -18.78 -41.11 -11.07
C SER A 41 -17.73 -40.71 -10.03
N ASP A 42 -18.15 -40.91 -8.78
CA ASP A 42 -17.51 -41.72 -7.74
C ASP A 42 -16.43 -41.16 -6.79
N HIS A 43 -16.70 -41.43 -5.50
CA HIS A 43 -15.84 -41.61 -4.32
C HIS A 43 -15.51 -40.44 -3.35
N ASN A 44 -16.24 -40.46 -2.21
CA ASN A 44 -15.81 -40.50 -0.80
C ASN A 44 -14.47 -39.83 -0.39
N ASN A 45 -14.49 -38.91 0.60
CA ASN A 45 -14.25 -39.23 2.02
C ASN A 45 -14.30 -37.97 2.93
N SER A 46 -14.71 -38.23 4.17
CA SER A 46 -14.60 -37.46 5.42
C SER A 46 -13.26 -36.72 5.60
N GLU A 47 -13.27 -35.51 6.19
CA GLU A 47 -12.69 -35.21 7.52
C GLU A 47 -13.01 -33.75 7.94
N ASP A 48 -13.76 -33.62 9.03
CA ASP A 48 -13.79 -32.44 9.89
C ASP A 48 -12.42 -32.24 10.54
N VAL A 49 -11.78 -31.08 10.32
CA VAL A 49 -10.73 -30.59 11.22
C VAL A 49 -10.95 -29.12 11.54
N ASN A 50 -11.63 -28.95 12.66
CA ASN A 50 -11.54 -27.87 13.63
C ASN A 50 -10.20 -27.09 13.61
N GLY A 51 -10.19 -25.92 12.97
CA GLY A 51 -9.05 -25.00 12.92
C GLY A 51 -8.97 -24.00 14.08
N ASN A 52 -9.62 -24.26 15.21
CA ASN A 52 -9.55 -23.40 16.39
C ASN A 52 -8.47 -23.92 17.35
N ASN A 53 -7.19 -23.69 17.07
CA ASN A 53 -6.10 -23.88 18.05
C ASN A 53 -4.80 -23.17 17.61
N LEU A 54 -4.83 -21.84 17.46
CA LEU A 54 -3.59 -21.03 17.40
C LEU A 54 -3.38 -20.11 18.62
N LEU A 55 -4.19 -20.25 19.67
CA LEU A 55 -4.08 -19.43 20.89
C LEU A 55 -3.34 -20.12 22.05
N ALA A 56 -2.53 -21.15 21.78
CA ALA A 56 -1.84 -21.93 22.81
C ALA A 56 -0.31 -21.81 22.73
N ARG A 57 0.21 -20.60 22.48
CA ARG A 57 1.66 -20.35 22.51
C ARG A 57 2.02 -18.94 22.98
N ILE A 58 1.33 -18.49 24.03
CA ILE A 58 1.78 -17.38 24.87
C ILE A 58 2.95 -17.95 25.69
N GLY A 59 4.13 -17.94 25.09
CA GLY A 59 5.40 -18.07 25.80
C GLY A 59 5.73 -16.70 26.38
N GLU A 60 5.85 -16.68 27.69
CA GLU A 60 6.36 -15.60 28.50
C GLU A 60 7.83 -15.41 28.14
N ASP A 61 8.20 -14.27 27.53
CA ASP A 61 9.60 -13.89 27.37
C ASP A 61 9.74 -12.37 27.46
N ASP A 62 10.39 -11.96 28.57
CA ASP A 62 11.14 -10.74 28.84
C ASP A 62 10.52 -9.37 28.55
N VAL A 63 10.07 -8.74 29.64
CA VAL A 63 9.88 -7.30 29.76
C VAL A 63 11.27 -6.67 29.93
N PRO A 64 11.80 -5.84 29.00
CA PRO A 64 12.92 -4.99 29.36
C PRO A 64 12.42 -3.96 30.37
N GLU A 65 13.03 -4.00 31.56
CA GLU A 65 12.83 -3.06 32.65
C GLU A 65 13.26 -1.66 32.20
N GLU A 66 12.32 -0.88 31.65
CA GLU A 66 12.55 0.53 31.34
C GLU A 66 12.56 1.34 32.65
N THR A 67 13.73 1.41 33.28
CA THR A 67 14.05 2.44 34.26
C THR A 67 13.91 3.80 33.60
N ASN A 68 12.81 4.51 33.89
CA ASN A 68 12.59 5.89 33.46
C ASN A 68 13.63 6.82 34.12
N PRO A 69 14.58 7.41 33.37
CA PRO A 69 15.62 8.26 33.94
C PRO A 69 15.13 9.65 34.40
N LEU A 70 13.81 9.87 34.42
CA LEU A 70 13.17 11.11 34.89
C LEU A 70 12.43 10.98 36.23
N ALA A 71 12.64 9.88 36.97
CA ALA A 71 12.13 9.77 38.32
C ALA A 71 12.84 10.79 39.24
N ILE A 72 12.17 11.92 39.52
CA ILE A 72 12.64 12.92 40.48
C ILE A 72 12.57 12.28 41.88
N VAL A 73 13.73 11.88 42.39
CA VAL A 73 13.93 11.57 43.80
C VAL A 73 13.90 12.90 44.57
N PRO A 74 13.04 13.09 45.58
CA PRO A 74 13.13 14.26 46.44
C PRO A 74 14.36 14.11 47.34
N ASP A 75 15.46 14.76 46.94
CA ASP A 75 16.69 14.84 47.72
C ASP A 75 16.49 15.76 48.95
N SER A 76 16.98 15.30 50.09
CA SER A 76 16.77 15.90 51.40
C SER A 76 18.09 16.37 51.98
N ASN A 77 18.49 17.63 51.76
CA ASN A 77 19.44 18.31 52.66
C ASN A 77 19.40 19.85 52.54
N PRO A 78 19.52 20.62 53.65
CA PRO A 78 19.26 22.07 53.67
C PRO A 78 20.54 22.90 53.70
N LEU A 79 20.68 23.93 52.84
CA LEU A 79 21.71 24.97 52.97
C LEU A 79 21.18 26.35 52.56
N ALA A 80 21.72 27.36 53.26
CA ALA A 80 21.26 28.73 53.47
C ALA A 80 21.41 29.71 52.26
N PRO A 81 20.91 30.97 52.34
CA PRO A 81 20.67 31.85 51.19
C PRO A 81 21.76 32.91 50.94
N ASP A 82 21.91 33.37 49.69
CA ASP A 82 22.53 34.66 49.33
C ASP A 82 21.76 35.31 48.15
N PRO A 83 21.55 36.65 48.10
CA PRO A 83 20.71 37.31 47.13
C PRO A 83 21.50 38.09 46.07
N SER A 84 21.16 37.94 44.79
CA SER A 84 21.19 39.06 43.83
C SER A 84 20.67 38.65 42.45
N SER A 85 20.01 39.63 41.80
CA SER A 85 19.71 39.74 40.37
C SER A 85 18.34 39.22 39.86
N SER A 86 17.33 40.10 39.96
CA SER A 86 16.38 40.53 38.91
C SER A 86 16.58 39.91 37.50
N SER A 87 15.58 39.49 36.72
CA SER A 87 14.14 39.79 36.70
C SER A 87 13.36 38.86 35.75
N ARG A 88 12.09 38.58 36.08
CA ARG A 88 10.90 38.39 35.21
C ARG A 88 10.86 37.14 34.30
N GLY A 89 9.86 36.25 34.36
CA GLY A 89 8.65 36.19 35.15
C GLY A 89 7.83 34.95 34.77
N LEU A 90 7.41 34.16 35.77
CA LEU A 90 6.30 33.23 35.68
C LEU A 90 5.60 33.28 37.05
N GLY A 91 4.31 33.63 37.03
CA GLY A 91 3.51 33.89 38.22
C GLY A 91 3.24 32.60 39.01
N THR A 92 3.99 32.39 40.07
CA THR A 92 3.62 31.49 41.16
C THR A 92 2.46 32.10 41.94
N ILE A 93 1.41 31.29 42.10
CA ILE A 93 0.24 31.57 42.94
C ILE A 93 0.70 31.62 44.39
N ARG A 94 0.80 32.84 44.92
CA ARG A 94 0.98 33.13 46.35
C ARG A 94 -0.41 33.07 47.00
N TRP A 95 -0.67 32.06 47.83
CA TRP A 95 -1.78 32.12 48.79
C TRP A 95 -1.39 33.15 49.87
N VAL A 96 -1.78 34.40 49.66
CA VAL A 96 -1.75 35.45 50.68
C VAL A 96 -3.08 35.43 51.40
N ALA A 97 -3.05 34.96 52.63
CA ALA A 97 -4.08 35.25 53.60
C ALA A 97 -3.95 36.73 53.99
N GLU A 98 -4.88 37.56 53.53
CA GLU A 98 -5.14 38.85 54.18
C GLU A 98 -6.65 39.12 54.14
N VAL A 99 -7.24 39.13 55.34
CA VAL A 99 -8.61 39.52 55.62
C VAL A 99 -8.64 41.04 55.72
N CYS A 100 -9.56 41.69 55.01
CA CYS A 100 -10.32 42.85 55.50
C CYS A 100 -11.37 43.30 54.46
N GLY A 101 -12.65 43.19 54.80
CA GLY A 101 -13.77 43.63 53.96
C GLY A 101 -15.11 43.06 54.40
N GLY A 102 -15.54 43.40 55.63
CA GLY A 102 -16.83 42.97 56.19
C GLY A 102 -18.00 43.47 55.35
N GLY A 103 -18.72 42.53 54.73
CA GLY A 103 -19.89 42.78 53.88
C GLY A 103 -19.96 41.90 52.63
N GLY A 104 -18.82 41.37 52.14
CA GLY A 104 -18.76 40.54 50.92
C GLY A 104 -18.42 39.05 51.14
N VAL A 105 -18.07 38.65 52.37
CA VAL A 105 -17.53 37.32 52.69
C VAL A 105 -18.54 36.20 52.43
N GLU A 106 -19.82 36.43 52.71
CA GLU A 106 -20.88 35.43 52.50
C GLU A 106 -21.11 35.13 51.00
N VAL A 107 -21.10 36.18 50.16
CA VAL A 107 -21.23 36.05 48.70
C VAL A 107 -20.00 35.36 48.10
N THR A 108 -18.79 35.61 48.63
CA THR A 108 -17.57 34.94 48.16
C THR A 108 -17.53 33.45 48.50
N VAL A 109 -17.97 33.05 49.69
CA VAL A 109 -17.99 31.63 50.09
C VAL A 109 -19.03 30.84 49.31
N GLN A 110 -20.20 31.41 49.02
CA GLN A 110 -21.21 30.77 48.17
C GLN A 110 -20.74 30.62 46.72
N ARG A 111 -20.01 31.61 46.19
CA ARG A 111 -19.39 31.52 44.86
C ARG A 111 -18.36 30.42 44.76
N VAL A 112 -17.44 30.32 45.74
CA VAL A 112 -16.44 29.25 45.79
C VAL A 112 -17.12 27.87 45.90
N LYS A 113 -18.15 27.72 46.75
CA LYS A 113 -18.92 26.47 46.85
C LYS A 113 -19.61 26.09 45.52
N LYS A 114 -20.13 27.08 44.78
CA LYS A 114 -20.70 26.86 43.44
C LYS A 114 -19.63 26.45 42.43
N GLU A 115 -18.46 27.09 42.45
CA GLU A 115 -17.31 26.76 41.60
C GLU A 115 -16.77 25.35 41.90
N GLU A 116 -16.76 24.91 43.16
CA GLU A 116 -16.40 23.54 43.54
C GLU A 116 -17.38 22.49 42.98
N VAL A 117 -18.68 22.76 43.06
CA VAL A 117 -19.72 21.87 42.49
C VAL A 117 -19.60 21.81 40.97
N GLU A 118 -19.38 22.96 40.32
CA GLU A 118 -19.17 23.02 38.86
C GLU A 118 -17.91 22.23 38.44
N THR A 119 -16.82 22.34 39.21
CA THR A 119 -15.59 21.58 38.96
C THR A 119 -15.83 20.07 39.10
N LYS A 120 -16.65 19.64 40.05
CA LYS A 120 -17.01 18.21 40.21
C LYS A 120 -17.90 17.72 39.06
N ILE A 121 -18.86 18.53 38.62
CA ILE A 121 -19.74 18.21 37.48
C ILE A 121 -18.92 18.07 36.20
N THR A 122 -18.04 19.04 35.92
CA THR A 122 -17.17 19.01 34.73
C THR A 122 -16.17 17.85 34.78
N ALA A 123 -15.57 17.55 35.93
CA ALA A 123 -14.71 16.37 36.08
C ALA A 123 -15.47 15.06 35.82
N TRP A 124 -16.69 14.92 36.34
CA TRP A 124 -17.55 13.75 36.11
C TRP A 124 -17.97 13.62 34.64
N GLN A 125 -18.37 14.74 34.02
CA GLN A 125 -18.70 14.80 32.59
C GLN A 125 -17.50 14.38 31.74
N ASN A 126 -16.32 14.94 31.99
CA ASN A 126 -15.10 14.62 31.25
C ASN A 126 -14.71 13.15 31.42
N ALA A 127 -14.82 12.59 32.63
CA ALA A 127 -14.60 11.17 32.87
C ALA A 127 -15.57 10.30 32.06
N LYS A 128 -16.85 10.70 31.96
CA LYS A 128 -17.85 9.96 31.20
C LYS A 128 -17.60 10.04 29.69
N ILE A 129 -17.26 11.23 29.18
CA ILE A 129 -16.87 11.44 27.78
C ILE A 129 -15.63 10.61 27.44
N ALA A 130 -14.60 10.63 28.28
CA ALA A 130 -13.39 9.86 28.08
C ALA A 130 -13.67 8.34 27.99
N LYS A 131 -14.56 7.83 28.85
CA LYS A 131 -14.98 6.42 28.81
C LYS A 131 -15.68 6.05 27.49
N LEU A 132 -16.56 6.92 27.00
CA LEU A 132 -17.25 6.73 25.71
C LEU A 132 -16.26 6.79 24.54
N ASN A 133 -15.37 7.77 24.53
CA ASN A 133 -14.38 7.95 23.48
C ASN A 133 -13.40 6.76 23.42
N ASN A 134 -12.95 6.25 24.57
CA ASN A 134 -12.10 5.07 24.61
C ASN A 134 -12.79 3.82 24.04
N ARG A 135 -14.09 3.66 24.29
CA ARG A 135 -14.88 2.58 23.67
C ARG A 135 -14.97 2.77 22.16
N PHE A 136 -15.32 3.97 21.72
CA PHE A 136 -15.42 4.30 20.29
C PHE A 136 -14.10 4.05 19.55
N LYS A 137 -12.96 4.48 20.10
CA LYS A 137 -11.63 4.26 19.50
C LYS A 137 -11.28 2.78 19.32
N ARG A 138 -11.74 1.91 20.22
CA ARG A 138 -11.54 0.46 20.08
C ARG A 138 -12.39 -0.13 18.96
N GLU A 139 -13.66 0.24 18.88
CA GLU A 139 -14.54 -0.19 17.78
C GLU A 139 -14.04 0.34 16.44
N ASP A 140 -13.62 1.60 16.38
CA ASP A 140 -13.05 2.23 15.18
C ASP A 140 -11.78 1.50 14.70
N ALA A 141 -10.88 1.13 15.62
CA ALA A 141 -9.71 0.33 15.27
C ALA A 141 -10.06 -1.05 14.69
N ILE A 142 -11.12 -1.70 15.21
CA ILE A 142 -11.60 -2.99 14.70
C ILE A 142 -12.18 -2.82 13.29
N ILE A 143 -13.00 -1.80 13.08
CA ILE A 143 -13.59 -1.48 11.77
C ILE A 143 -12.50 -1.20 10.74
N ASN A 144 -11.54 -0.33 11.08
CA ASN A 144 -10.43 0.01 10.21
C ASN A 144 -9.53 -1.20 9.91
N GLY A 145 -9.32 -2.08 10.89
CA GLY A 145 -8.59 -3.33 10.70
C GLY A 145 -9.27 -4.25 9.69
N TRP A 146 -10.59 -4.42 9.82
CA TRP A 146 -11.38 -5.24 8.90
C TRP A 146 -11.44 -4.65 7.48
N GLU A 147 -11.66 -3.34 7.35
CA GLU A 147 -11.63 -2.66 6.06
C GLU A 147 -10.27 -2.80 5.38
N SER A 148 -9.19 -2.57 6.14
CA SER A 148 -7.81 -2.73 5.66
C SER A 148 -7.57 -4.16 5.17
N GLU A 149 -8.06 -5.17 5.88
CA GLU A 149 -7.94 -6.56 5.45
C GLU A 149 -8.66 -6.82 4.12
N GLN A 150 -9.88 -6.32 3.94
CA GLN A 150 -10.61 -6.48 2.69
C GLN A 150 -9.92 -5.76 1.52
N VAL A 151 -9.41 -4.55 1.76
CA VAL A 151 -8.62 -3.81 0.77
C VAL A 151 -7.33 -4.56 0.42
N GLN A 152 -6.60 -5.08 1.40
CA GLN A 152 -5.38 -5.88 1.16
C GLN A 152 -5.70 -7.17 0.38
N LYS A 153 -6.82 -7.82 0.66
CA LYS A 153 -7.28 -9.00 -0.07
C LYS A 153 -7.57 -8.68 -1.54
N SER A 154 -8.30 -7.59 -1.80
CA SER A 154 -8.60 -7.16 -3.17
C SER A 154 -7.33 -6.73 -3.94
N THR A 155 -6.49 -5.92 -3.31
CA THR A 155 -5.24 -5.43 -3.92
C THR A 155 -4.24 -6.56 -4.18
N SER A 156 -4.13 -7.54 -3.29
CA SER A 156 -3.27 -8.72 -3.50
C SER A 156 -3.79 -9.62 -4.64
N TRP A 157 -5.11 -9.76 -4.77
CA TRP A 157 -5.72 -10.44 -5.92
C TRP A 157 -5.40 -9.72 -7.24
N MET A 158 -5.55 -8.39 -7.28
CA MET A 158 -5.19 -7.58 -8.45
C MET A 158 -3.72 -7.76 -8.83
N LYS A 159 -2.79 -7.62 -7.86
CA LYS A 159 -1.35 -7.83 -8.08
C LYS A 159 -1.04 -9.23 -8.63
N LYS A 160 -1.80 -10.26 -8.23
CA LYS A 160 -1.64 -11.62 -8.76
C LYS A 160 -2.06 -11.71 -10.23
N VAL A 161 -3.11 -10.99 -10.62
CA VAL A 161 -3.56 -10.91 -12.02
C VAL A 161 -2.52 -10.17 -12.86
N GLU A 162 -2.03 -9.02 -12.40
CA GLU A 162 -1.00 -8.24 -13.09
C GLU A 162 0.29 -9.05 -13.31
N ARG A 163 0.75 -9.79 -12.30
CA ARG A 163 1.93 -10.66 -12.42
C ARG A 163 1.77 -11.73 -13.50
N LYS A 164 0.59 -12.36 -13.58
CA LYS A 164 0.29 -13.35 -14.62
C LYS A 164 0.25 -12.72 -16.01
N LEU A 165 -0.23 -11.49 -16.12
CA LEU A 165 -0.22 -10.73 -17.38
C LEU A 165 1.22 -10.43 -17.81
N GLU A 166 2.04 -9.94 -16.89
CA GLU A 166 3.43 -9.58 -17.17
C GLU A 166 4.27 -10.80 -17.54
N GLU A 167 4.05 -11.94 -16.89
CA GLU A 167 4.70 -13.20 -17.25
C GLU A 167 4.38 -13.62 -18.69
N LYS A 168 3.10 -13.51 -19.11
CA LYS A 168 2.71 -13.79 -20.50
C LYS A 168 3.34 -12.80 -21.48
N ARG A 169 3.38 -11.53 -21.12
CA ARG A 169 4.02 -10.46 -21.92
C ARG A 169 5.51 -10.75 -22.11
N ALA A 170 6.23 -11.07 -21.05
CA ALA A 170 7.65 -11.39 -21.09
C ALA A 170 7.93 -12.62 -21.98
N ARG A 171 7.16 -13.71 -21.82
CA ARG A 171 7.30 -14.90 -22.67
C ARG A 171 7.05 -14.62 -24.15
N ALA A 172 6.08 -13.78 -24.48
CA ALA A 172 5.80 -13.38 -25.86
C ALA A 172 6.96 -12.57 -26.46
N LEU A 173 7.51 -11.62 -25.69
CA LEU A 173 8.67 -10.82 -26.09
C LEU A 173 9.92 -11.69 -26.30
N GLU A 174 10.20 -12.61 -25.38
CA GLU A 174 11.31 -13.55 -25.50
C GLU A 174 11.17 -14.43 -26.74
N LYS A 175 9.97 -14.97 -27.01
CA LYS A 175 9.72 -15.77 -28.21
C LYS A 175 9.94 -14.96 -29.48
N MET A 176 9.45 -13.73 -29.52
CA MET A 176 9.69 -12.82 -30.64
C MET A 176 11.18 -12.56 -30.87
N GLN A 177 11.93 -12.24 -29.81
CA GLN A 177 13.37 -12.00 -29.89
C GLN A 177 14.13 -13.24 -30.33
N ASN A 178 13.75 -14.42 -29.84
CA ASN A 178 14.35 -15.70 -30.25
C ASN A 178 14.12 -15.99 -31.74
N GLU A 179 12.92 -15.73 -32.28
CA GLU A 179 12.66 -15.90 -33.72
C GLU A 179 13.45 -14.89 -34.57
N ILE A 180 13.55 -13.64 -34.11
CA ILE A 180 14.41 -12.61 -34.74
C ILE A 180 15.86 -13.08 -34.75
N ALA A 181 16.40 -13.55 -33.62
CA ALA A 181 17.78 -14.03 -33.51
C ALA A 181 18.04 -15.25 -34.41
N LYS A 182 17.09 -16.21 -34.48
CA LYS A 182 17.19 -17.35 -35.40
C LYS A 182 17.23 -16.90 -36.86
N ALA A 183 16.39 -15.94 -37.24
CA ALA A 183 16.38 -15.41 -38.60
C ALA A 183 17.71 -14.72 -38.95
N HIS A 184 18.24 -13.89 -38.04
CA HIS A 184 19.55 -13.25 -38.23
C HIS A 184 20.67 -14.28 -38.35
N ARG A 185 20.75 -15.25 -37.44
CA ARG A 185 21.77 -16.31 -37.49
C ARG A 185 21.74 -17.08 -38.81
N LYS A 186 20.55 -17.43 -39.28
CA LYS A 186 20.37 -18.13 -40.57
C LYS A 186 20.79 -17.26 -41.75
N ALA A 187 20.47 -15.98 -41.73
CA ALA A 187 20.89 -15.04 -42.77
C ALA A 187 22.42 -14.86 -42.78
N GLU A 188 23.05 -14.76 -41.62
CA GLU A 188 24.50 -14.65 -41.46
C GLU A 188 25.22 -15.92 -41.92
N GLU A 189 24.72 -17.10 -41.58
CA GLU A 189 25.27 -18.38 -42.07
C GLU A 189 25.26 -18.44 -43.61
N ARG A 190 24.17 -17.98 -44.24
CA ARG A 190 24.06 -17.92 -45.70
C ARG A 190 25.03 -16.90 -46.29
N ARG A 191 25.17 -15.73 -45.67
CA ARG A 191 26.15 -14.70 -46.09
C ARG A 191 27.57 -15.22 -45.96
N ALA A 192 27.94 -15.84 -44.85
CA ALA A 192 29.25 -16.44 -44.64
C ALA A 192 29.56 -17.54 -45.67
N SER A 193 28.59 -18.39 -45.97
CA SER A 193 28.73 -19.43 -46.99
C SER A 193 28.93 -18.86 -48.40
N ALA A 194 28.22 -17.78 -48.75
CA ALA A 194 28.39 -17.08 -50.01
C ALA A 194 29.76 -16.39 -50.10
N GLU A 195 30.19 -15.74 -49.01
CA GLU A 195 31.49 -15.08 -48.90
C GLU A 195 32.64 -16.09 -49.02
N ALA A 196 32.52 -17.27 -48.39
CA ALA A 196 33.52 -18.34 -48.53
C ALA A 196 33.65 -18.84 -49.98
N LYS A 197 32.51 -19.02 -50.69
CA LYS A 197 32.52 -19.37 -52.12
C LYS A 197 33.11 -18.27 -52.99
N ARG A 198 32.86 -17.00 -52.67
CA ARG A 198 33.47 -15.85 -53.34
C ARG A 198 34.98 -15.82 -53.09
N GLY A 199 35.40 -15.94 -51.82
CA GLY A 199 36.79 -15.91 -51.39
C GLY A 199 37.64 -17.00 -52.07
N THR A 200 37.14 -18.22 -52.15
CA THR A 200 37.83 -19.33 -52.86
C THR A 200 38.01 -19.05 -54.36
N LYS A 201 36.99 -18.52 -55.04
CA LYS A 201 37.11 -18.14 -56.47
C LYS A 201 38.09 -16.99 -56.65
N VAL A 202 38.03 -15.97 -55.80
CA VAL A 202 38.95 -14.83 -55.82
C VAL A 202 40.39 -15.29 -55.59
N ALA A 203 40.62 -16.15 -54.59
CA ALA A 203 41.95 -16.70 -54.31
C ALA A 203 42.54 -17.45 -55.51
N ARG A 204 41.73 -18.28 -56.19
CA ARG A 204 42.16 -18.97 -57.42
C ARG A 204 42.53 -18.01 -58.55
N VAL A 205 41.73 -16.95 -58.76
CA VAL A 205 42.03 -15.95 -59.79
C VAL A 205 43.33 -15.21 -59.46
N LEU A 206 43.54 -14.85 -58.18
CA LEU A 206 44.77 -14.20 -57.73
C LEU A 206 46.00 -15.10 -57.89
N GLU A 207 45.87 -16.39 -57.60
CA GLU A 207 46.92 -17.39 -57.81
C GLU A 207 47.32 -17.48 -59.30
N ILE A 208 46.33 -17.61 -60.20
CA ILE A 208 46.56 -17.64 -61.64
C ILE A 208 47.19 -16.33 -62.13
N ALA A 209 46.71 -15.18 -61.66
CA ALA A 209 47.26 -13.87 -62.02
C ALA A 209 48.72 -13.72 -61.56
N ASN A 210 49.06 -14.19 -60.36
CA ASN A 210 50.43 -14.20 -59.86
C ASN A 210 51.34 -15.11 -60.71
N LEU A 211 50.85 -16.30 -61.10
CA LEU A 211 51.57 -17.19 -62.03
C LEU A 211 51.81 -16.52 -63.39
N MET A 212 50.79 -15.88 -63.98
CA MET A 212 50.91 -15.16 -65.25
C MET A 212 51.93 -14.01 -65.17
N ARG A 213 51.97 -13.28 -64.05
CA ARG A 213 52.96 -12.23 -63.79
C ARG A 213 54.38 -12.80 -63.70
N ALA A 214 54.55 -13.94 -63.05
CA ALA A 214 55.85 -14.62 -62.95
C ALA A 214 56.35 -15.16 -64.30
N VAL A 215 55.44 -15.68 -65.13
CA VAL A 215 55.76 -16.26 -66.45
C VAL A 215 55.83 -15.19 -67.56
N GLY A 216 55.33 -13.97 -67.32
CA GLY A 216 55.32 -12.88 -68.30
C GLY A 216 54.33 -13.05 -69.45
N ARG A 217 53.30 -13.88 -69.29
CA ARG A 217 52.31 -14.20 -70.35
C ARG A 217 50.94 -13.60 -70.03
N ALA A 218 50.38 -12.84 -70.97
CA ALA A 218 49.07 -12.21 -70.81
C ALA A 218 47.91 -13.24 -70.83
N PRO A 219 46.76 -12.95 -70.19
CA PRO A 219 45.60 -13.83 -70.20
C PRO A 219 45.11 -14.13 -71.62
N ALA A 220 44.78 -15.40 -71.89
CA ALA A 220 44.21 -15.80 -73.18
C ALA A 220 42.76 -15.29 -73.32
N LYS A 221 42.42 -14.72 -74.48
CA LYS A 221 41.07 -14.22 -74.79
C LYS A 221 40.11 -15.40 -74.99
N ARG A 222 39.47 -15.87 -73.93
CA ARG A 222 38.21 -16.64 -74.03
C ARG A 222 37.20 -16.02 -73.06
N SER A 223 36.00 -15.79 -73.57
CA SER A 223 34.89 -15.10 -72.91
C SER A 223 34.61 -15.69 -71.52
N PHE A 224 34.75 -14.86 -70.49
CA PHE A 224 34.39 -15.17 -69.12
C PHE A 224 32.97 -14.66 -68.86
N PHE A 225 31.97 -15.50 -69.10
CA PHE A 225 30.62 -15.38 -68.57
C PHE A 225 30.11 -16.77 -68.17
#